data_AF-A0A3N5WMT4-F1
#
_entry.id   AF-A0A3N5WMT4-F1
#
_cell.length_a   1.000
_cell.length_b   1.000
_cell.length_c   1.000
_cell.angle_alpha   90.00
_cell.angle_beta   90.00
_cell.angle_gamma   90.00
#
_symmetry.space_group_name_H-M   'P 1'
#
loop_
_entity.id
_entity.type
_entity.pdbx_description
1 polymer ?
#
loop_
_entity_poly.entity_id
_entity_poly.type
_entity_poly.pdbx_seq_one_letter_code
_entity_poly.pdbx_strand_id
1 'polypeptide(L)'
;MSKSVMQIESTHNFNHKSFGNLGQIEFTMAVASATLNGAPLGQKAVEYLIGYGIRQAFTDCYSQAKDADKAQSMLAKKVQAVIDGKISLRERLDAFSRVMRDLTDQAFEQSAKMTFAAFKKSIDDDEKAEAVYEKFAESVRESLEPVARERLARESNLPTVQLSVADILATV
;
A
#
# COMPACT_ATOMS: atom_id res chain seq x y z
N MET A 1 -4.22 -39.47 15.22
CA MET A 1 -4.66 -39.33 13.82
C MET A 1 -3.92 -38.16 13.20
N SER A 2 -3.10 -38.40 12.17
CA SER A 2 -2.37 -37.32 11.48
C SER A 2 -3.39 -36.49 10.69
N LYS A 3 -3.48 -35.18 10.95
CA LYS A 3 -4.29 -34.29 10.10
C LYS A 3 -3.64 -34.27 8.72
N SER A 4 -4.38 -34.66 7.69
CA SER A 4 -3.93 -34.55 6.30
C SER A 4 -3.59 -33.09 6.02
N VAL A 5 -2.33 -32.83 5.66
CA VAL A 5 -1.87 -31.50 5.25
C VAL A 5 -2.12 -31.38 3.75
N MET A 6 -2.92 -30.40 3.34
CA MET A 6 -3.10 -30.10 1.92
C MET A 6 -1.82 -29.45 1.39
N GLN A 7 -1.27 -30.00 0.31
CA GLN A 7 -0.21 -29.34 -0.44
C GLN A 7 -0.87 -28.50 -1.55
N ILE A 8 -0.63 -27.19 -1.50
CA ILE A 8 -1.09 -26.24 -2.49
C ILE A 8 0.12 -25.87 -3.35
N GLU A 9 0.05 -26.21 -4.62
CA GLU A 9 1.04 -25.85 -5.62
C GLU A 9 0.38 -24.94 -6.65
N SER A 10 1.02 -23.81 -6.94
CA SER A 10 0.51 -22.87 -7.93
C SER A 10 1.62 -22.25 -8.74
N THR A 11 1.43 -22.23 -10.06
CA THR A 11 2.33 -21.60 -11.01
C THR A 11 1.60 -20.45 -11.69
N HIS A 12 2.21 -19.27 -11.64
CA HIS A 12 1.65 -18.06 -12.21
C HIS A 12 2.62 -17.44 -13.21
N ASN A 13 2.16 -17.33 -14.46
CA ASN A 13 2.86 -16.61 -15.52
C ASN A 13 2.40 -15.16 -15.54
N PHE A 14 3.36 -14.24 -15.52
CA PHE A 14 3.11 -12.80 -15.54
C PHE A 14 3.40 -12.27 -16.92
N ASN A 15 2.33 -11.91 -17.62
CA ASN A 15 2.41 -11.37 -18.97
C ASN A 15 2.08 -9.88 -18.95
N HIS A 16 2.93 -9.08 -19.58
CA HIS A 16 2.66 -7.69 -19.87
C HIS A 16 2.05 -7.54 -21.27
N LYS A 17 1.04 -6.67 -21.39
CA LYS A 17 0.32 -6.45 -22.65
C LYS A 17 1.26 -6.06 -23.81
N SER A 18 2.31 -5.29 -23.52
CA SER A 18 3.24 -4.77 -24.53
C SER A 18 4.57 -5.54 -24.62
N PHE A 19 4.95 -6.30 -23.60
CA PHE A 19 6.29 -6.90 -23.50
C PHE A 19 6.26 -8.44 -23.48
N GLY A 20 5.08 -9.06 -23.48
CA GLY A 20 4.96 -10.51 -23.42
C GLY A 20 5.27 -11.05 -22.03
N ASN A 21 5.86 -12.25 -21.96
CA ASN A 21 6.13 -12.92 -20.69
C ASN A 21 7.26 -12.22 -19.93
N LEU A 22 6.95 -11.75 -18.72
CA LEU A 22 7.91 -11.12 -17.80
C LEU A 22 8.56 -12.13 -16.84
N GLY A 23 7.93 -13.29 -16.64
CA GLY A 23 8.42 -14.30 -15.71
C GLY A 23 7.34 -15.20 -15.15
N GLN A 24 7.80 -16.18 -14.38
CA GLN A 24 6.99 -17.19 -13.73
C GLN A 24 7.27 -17.15 -12.22
N ILE A 25 6.20 -17.22 -11.42
CA ILE A 25 6.30 -17.42 -9.98
C ILE A 25 5.69 -18.77 -9.65
N GLU A 26 6.42 -19.56 -8.88
CA GLU A 26 5.96 -20.80 -8.29
C GLU A 26 5.73 -20.61 -6.80
N PHE A 27 4.62 -21.15 -6.32
CA PHE A 27 4.22 -21.05 -4.93
C PHE A 27 3.83 -22.43 -4.43
N THR A 28 4.48 -22.86 -3.35
CA THR A 28 4.19 -24.12 -2.67
C THR A 28 3.88 -23.83 -1.21
N MET A 29 2.79 -24.40 -0.72
CA MET A 29 2.34 -24.18 0.64
C MET A 29 1.66 -25.42 1.24
N ALA A 30 1.98 -25.68 2.50
CA ALA A 30 1.35 -26.71 3.30
C ALA A 30 0.22 -26.10 4.15
N VAL A 31 -1.04 -26.44 3.85
CA VAL A 31 -2.22 -25.96 4.60
C VAL A 31 -2.78 -27.08 5.46
N ALA A 32 -2.67 -26.94 6.78
CA ALA A 32 -3.19 -27.93 7.72
C ALA A 32 -4.73 -28.02 7.71
N SER A 33 -5.41 -26.87 7.61
CA SER A 33 -6.86 -26.77 7.45
C SER A 33 -7.25 -25.34 7.08
N ALA A 34 -8.29 -25.17 6.28
CA ALA A 34 -8.89 -23.87 5.99
C ALA A 34 -10.40 -23.93 6.23
N THR A 35 -10.96 -22.88 6.82
CA THR A 35 -12.41 -22.77 7.05
C THR A 35 -12.91 -21.39 6.60
N LEU A 36 -14.16 -21.32 6.18
CA LEU A 36 -14.88 -20.08 5.89
C LEU A 36 -16.21 -20.13 6.62
N ASN A 37 -16.45 -19.15 7.50
CA ASN A 37 -17.63 -19.11 8.38
C ASN A 37 -17.83 -20.41 9.18
N GLY A 38 -16.74 -21.02 9.65
CA GLY A 38 -16.76 -22.27 10.42
C GLY A 38 -16.92 -23.55 9.58
N ALA A 39 -17.21 -23.44 8.28
CA ALA A 39 -17.28 -24.60 7.39
C ALA A 39 -15.89 -24.92 6.79
N PRO A 40 -15.50 -26.19 6.66
CA PRO A 40 -14.24 -26.56 6.02
C PRO A 40 -14.25 -26.21 4.53
N LEU A 41 -13.16 -25.60 4.06
CA LEU A 41 -12.93 -25.36 2.65
C LEU A 41 -12.29 -26.58 1.99
N GLY A 42 -12.79 -26.94 0.82
CA GLY A 42 -12.14 -27.94 -0.03
C GLY A 42 -10.85 -27.40 -0.66
N GLN A 43 -9.92 -28.30 -0.97
CA GLN A 43 -8.60 -27.96 -1.53
C GLN A 43 -8.68 -27.01 -2.74
N LYS A 44 -9.55 -27.26 -3.70
CA LYS A 44 -9.72 -26.39 -4.89
C LYS A 44 -10.14 -24.96 -4.56
N ALA A 45 -10.96 -24.77 -3.52
CA ALA A 45 -11.37 -23.44 -3.10
C ALA A 45 -10.19 -22.68 -2.46
N VAL A 46 -9.36 -23.39 -1.70
CA VAL A 46 -8.13 -22.86 -1.11
C VAL A 46 -7.12 -22.49 -2.21
N GLU A 47 -6.88 -23.38 -3.18
CA GLU A 47 -6.05 -23.13 -4.37
C GLU A 47 -6.51 -21.88 -5.13
N TYR A 48 -7.82 -21.75 -5.37
CA TYR A 48 -8.40 -20.60 -6.04
C TYR A 48 -8.14 -19.28 -5.28
N LEU A 49 -8.42 -19.26 -3.97
CA LEU A 49 -8.26 -18.04 -3.15
C LEU A 49 -6.80 -17.59 -3.08
N ILE A 50 -5.89 -18.54 -2.89
CA ILE A 50 -4.45 -18.26 -2.86
C ILE A 50 -3.98 -17.76 -4.22
N GLY A 51 -4.33 -18.47 -5.30
CA GLY A 51 -3.95 -18.10 -6.65
C GLY A 51 -4.51 -16.74 -7.08
N TYR A 52 -5.71 -16.39 -6.63
CA TYR A 52 -6.29 -15.07 -6.81
C TYR A 52 -5.48 -13.99 -6.09
N GLY A 53 -5.13 -14.21 -4.82
CA GLY A 53 -4.32 -13.29 -4.02
C GLY A 53 -2.93 -13.06 -4.63
N ILE A 54 -2.26 -14.13 -5.08
CA ILE A 54 -0.97 -14.04 -5.78
C ILE A 54 -1.11 -13.18 -7.03
N ARG A 55 -2.06 -13.47 -7.94
CA ARG A 55 -2.24 -12.65 -9.14
C ARG A 55 -2.46 -11.18 -8.80
N GLN A 56 -3.34 -10.89 -7.84
CA GLN A 56 -3.65 -9.50 -7.47
C GLN A 56 -2.43 -8.77 -6.89
N ALA A 57 -1.61 -9.44 -6.06
CA ALA A 57 -0.43 -8.83 -5.45
C ALA A 57 0.66 -8.43 -6.47
N PHE A 58 0.75 -9.15 -7.59
CA PHE A 58 1.81 -8.97 -8.59
C PHE A 58 1.37 -8.23 -9.86
N THR A 59 0.07 -8.19 -10.19
CA THR A 59 -0.40 -7.57 -11.45
C THR A 59 -0.11 -6.07 -11.51
N ASP A 60 -0.23 -5.36 -10.39
CA ASP A 60 -0.06 -3.90 -10.37
C ASP A 60 1.42 -3.48 -10.46
N CYS A 61 2.36 -4.36 -10.08
CA CYS A 61 3.75 -3.98 -9.86
C CYS A 61 4.54 -3.63 -11.14
N TYR A 62 4.14 -4.16 -12.30
CA TYR A 62 4.83 -3.91 -13.58
C TYR A 62 3.99 -3.11 -14.59
N SER A 63 2.77 -2.71 -14.21
CA SER A 63 1.82 -1.99 -15.07
C SER A 63 2.30 -0.62 -15.56
N GLN A 64 3.23 0.01 -14.82
CA GLN A 64 3.79 1.34 -15.13
C GLN A 64 5.19 1.26 -15.76
N ALA A 65 5.68 0.06 -16.06
CA ALA A 65 7.00 -0.11 -16.65
C ALA A 65 7.01 0.45 -18.09
N LYS A 66 8.07 1.19 -18.42
CA LYS A 66 8.24 1.82 -19.74
C LYS A 66 8.89 0.89 -20.76
N ASP A 67 9.49 -0.20 -20.29
CA ASP A 67 10.21 -1.19 -21.07
C ASP A 67 10.19 -2.55 -20.34
N ALA A 68 10.61 -3.60 -21.06
CA ALA A 68 10.59 -4.98 -20.59
C ALA A 68 11.53 -5.22 -19.41
N ASP A 69 12.76 -4.69 -19.47
CA ASP A 69 13.77 -4.87 -18.42
C ASP A 69 13.30 -4.27 -17.09
N LYS A 70 12.69 -3.08 -17.14
CA LYS A 70 12.10 -2.43 -15.98
C LYS A 70 10.90 -3.20 -15.46
N ALA A 71 10.05 -3.74 -16.32
CA ALA A 71 8.91 -4.56 -15.92
C ALA A 71 9.36 -5.82 -15.17
N GLN A 72 10.38 -6.52 -15.68
CA GLN A 72 10.98 -7.68 -15.05
C GLN A 72 11.65 -7.32 -13.72
N SER A 73 12.41 -6.23 -13.67
CA SER A 73 13.05 -5.76 -12.43
C SER A 73 12.02 -5.40 -11.36
N MET A 74 10.91 -4.73 -11.71
CA MET A 74 9.84 -4.40 -10.77
C MET A 74 9.14 -5.65 -10.25
N LEU A 75 8.87 -6.64 -11.11
CA LEU A 75 8.32 -7.94 -10.71
C LEU A 75 9.27 -8.66 -9.74
N ALA A 76 10.56 -8.75 -10.08
CA ALA A 76 11.57 -9.40 -9.25
C ALA A 76 11.72 -8.72 -7.87
N LYS A 77 11.71 -7.38 -7.82
CA LYS A 77 11.72 -6.63 -6.57
C LYS A 77 10.48 -6.93 -5.71
N LYS A 78 9.30 -7.02 -6.32
CA LYS A 78 8.08 -7.35 -5.60
C LYS A 78 8.14 -8.78 -5.05
N VAL A 79 8.65 -9.74 -5.83
CA VAL A 79 8.86 -11.12 -5.38
C VAL A 79 9.79 -11.16 -4.18
N GLN A 80 10.92 -10.47 -4.26
CA GLN A 80 11.86 -10.41 -3.14
C GLN A 80 11.22 -9.77 -1.90
N ALA A 81 10.41 -8.72 -2.07
CA ALA A 81 9.67 -8.12 -0.95
C ALA A 81 8.68 -9.11 -0.30
N VAL A 82 8.03 -9.98 -1.07
CA VAL A 82 7.17 -11.03 -0.51
C VAL A 82 7.99 -12.05 0.29
N ILE A 83 9.12 -12.51 -0.26
CA ILE A 83 10.02 -13.46 0.40
C ILE A 83 10.57 -12.86 1.70
N ASP A 84 10.93 -11.59 1.69
CA ASP A 84 11.41 -10.84 2.85
C ASP A 84 10.31 -10.52 3.88
N GLY A 85 9.05 -10.86 3.61
CA GLY A 85 7.90 -10.47 4.46
C GLY A 85 7.57 -8.98 4.43
N LYS A 86 8.13 -8.22 3.48
CA LYS A 86 7.93 -6.78 3.26
C LYS A 86 6.84 -6.49 2.24
N ILE A 87 5.89 -7.41 2.04
CA ILE A 87 4.75 -7.10 1.18
C ILE A 87 3.98 -5.97 1.88
N SER A 88 3.87 -4.83 1.21
CA SER A 88 3.02 -3.75 1.65
C SER A 88 1.56 -4.23 1.58
N LEU A 89 1.11 -4.90 2.64
CA LEU A 89 -0.24 -4.66 3.13
C LEU A 89 -0.30 -3.15 3.26
N ARG A 90 -1.25 -2.47 2.60
CA ARG A 90 -1.48 -1.05 2.91
C ARG A 90 -1.67 -1.03 4.41
N GLU A 91 -0.65 -0.59 5.15
CA GLU A 91 -0.80 -0.36 6.57
C GLU A 91 -2.04 0.51 6.64
N ARG A 92 -2.99 0.12 7.48
CA ARG A 92 -4.08 1.04 7.78
C ARG A 92 -3.37 2.20 8.44
N LEU A 93 -3.04 3.21 7.63
CA LEU A 93 -2.51 4.48 8.09
C LEU A 93 -3.41 4.86 9.26
N ASP A 94 -2.83 5.17 10.40
CA ASP A 94 -3.58 5.72 11.51
C ASP A 94 -4.33 6.99 11.03
N ALA A 95 -5.34 7.42 11.78
CA ALA A 95 -6.18 8.55 11.39
C ALA A 95 -5.36 9.80 11.07
N PHE A 96 -4.25 10.00 11.79
CA PHE A 96 -3.37 11.12 11.58
C PHE A 96 -2.59 10.99 10.25
N SER A 97 -1.96 9.85 9.99
CA SER A 97 -1.25 9.60 8.73
C SER A 97 -2.15 9.71 7.49
N ARG A 98 -3.44 9.35 7.60
CA ARG A 98 -4.42 9.56 6.51
C ARG A 98 -4.72 11.03 6.30
N VAL A 99 -5.00 11.76 7.37
CA VAL A 99 -5.30 13.20 7.28
C VAL A 99 -4.09 13.96 6.74
N MET A 100 -2.87 13.65 7.21
CA MET A 100 -1.65 14.28 6.70
C MET A 100 -1.41 14.01 5.23
N ARG A 101 -1.72 12.79 4.75
CA ARG A 101 -1.66 12.48 3.32
C ARG A 101 -2.63 13.33 2.50
N ASP A 102 -3.88 13.43 2.93
CA ASP A 102 -4.89 14.25 2.26
C ASP A 102 -4.54 15.74 2.25
N LEU A 103 -4.01 16.26 3.35
CA LEU A 103 -3.57 17.66 3.44
C LEU A 103 -2.37 17.92 2.55
N THR A 104 -1.47 16.96 2.45
CA THR A 104 -0.29 17.01 1.56
C THR A 104 -0.74 17.03 0.10
N ASP A 105 -1.76 16.24 -0.28
CA ASP A 105 -2.39 16.28 -1.60
C ASP A 105 -3.03 17.65 -1.89
N GLN A 106 -3.75 18.23 -0.91
CA GLN A 106 -4.37 19.56 -1.05
C GLN A 106 -3.34 20.71 -1.10
N ALA A 107 -2.29 20.63 -0.28
CA ALA A 107 -1.17 21.58 -0.30
C ALA A 107 -0.46 21.57 -1.65
N PHE A 108 -0.35 20.40 -2.28
CA PHE A 108 0.18 20.25 -3.62
C PHE A 108 -0.71 20.93 -4.68
N GLU A 109 -2.03 20.71 -4.63
CA GLU A 109 -2.97 21.37 -5.55
C GLU A 109 -2.90 22.91 -5.44
N GLN A 110 -2.67 23.44 -4.24
CA GLN A 110 -2.52 24.88 -4.00
C GLN A 110 -1.11 25.40 -4.35
N SER A 111 -0.07 24.57 -4.21
CA SER A 111 1.32 24.93 -4.49
C SER A 111 1.76 24.37 -5.84
N ALA A 112 1.37 25.08 -6.90
CA ALA A 112 1.68 24.76 -8.30
C ALA A 112 3.19 24.66 -8.69
N LYS A 113 4.10 24.59 -7.71
CA LYS A 113 5.56 24.58 -7.88
C LYS A 113 6.18 23.18 -7.90
N MET A 114 5.52 22.15 -7.37
CA MET A 114 6.02 20.77 -7.42
C MET A 114 5.30 20.00 -8.53
N THR A 115 5.99 19.10 -9.24
CA THR A 115 5.33 18.25 -10.24
C THR A 115 4.68 17.06 -9.56
N PHE A 116 3.53 16.59 -10.06
CA PHE A 116 2.78 15.47 -9.47
C PHE A 116 3.64 14.20 -9.37
N ALA A 117 4.56 14.00 -10.31
CA ALA A 117 5.51 12.89 -10.30
C ALA A 117 6.56 13.00 -9.18
N ALA A 118 7.04 14.20 -8.87
CA ALA A 118 7.98 14.42 -7.77
C ALA A 118 7.30 14.26 -6.40
N PHE A 119 6.06 14.76 -6.30
CA PHE A 119 5.22 14.63 -5.12
C PHE A 119 4.83 13.18 -4.80
N LYS A 120 4.36 12.46 -5.82
CA LYS A 120 4.00 11.05 -5.67
C LYS A 120 5.22 10.21 -5.29
N LYS A 121 6.38 10.52 -5.88
CA LYS A 121 7.65 9.87 -5.53
C LYS A 121 8.07 10.17 -4.08
N SER A 122 7.92 11.39 -3.56
CA SER A 122 8.26 11.68 -2.16
C SER A 122 7.39 10.90 -1.17
N ILE A 123 6.09 10.75 -1.45
CA ILE A 123 5.18 9.98 -0.58
C ILE A 123 5.46 8.47 -0.67
N ASP A 124 5.85 7.97 -1.84
CA ASP A 124 6.13 6.56 -2.08
C ASP A 124 7.55 6.12 -1.63
N ASP A 125 8.52 7.05 -1.50
CA ASP A 125 9.94 6.80 -1.16
C ASP A 125 10.24 6.81 0.37
N ASP A 126 9.33 6.28 1.21
CA ASP A 126 9.45 6.23 2.68
C ASP A 126 9.42 7.59 3.42
N GLU A 127 9.34 8.75 2.75
CA GLU A 127 9.09 10.02 3.46
C GLU A 127 7.65 10.04 3.98
N LYS A 128 7.48 10.13 5.31
CA LYS A 128 6.17 10.30 5.93
C LYS A 128 5.49 11.56 5.40
N ALA A 129 4.18 11.50 5.14
CA ALA A 129 3.39 12.64 4.66
C ALA A 129 3.58 13.91 5.52
N GLU A 130 3.82 13.76 6.81
CA GLU A 130 4.20 14.82 7.75
C GLU A 130 5.47 15.59 7.34
N ALA A 131 6.53 14.87 6.97
CA ALA A 131 7.79 15.48 6.55
C ALA A 131 7.65 16.21 5.20
N VAL A 132 6.71 15.79 4.35
CA VAL A 132 6.36 16.49 3.11
C VAL A 132 5.53 17.73 3.40
N TYR A 133 4.59 17.64 4.35
CA TYR A 133 3.77 18.76 4.78
C TYR A 133 4.62 19.93 5.30
N GLU A 134 5.63 19.65 6.12
CA GLU A 134 6.56 20.67 6.66
C GLU A 134 7.37 21.42 5.59
N LYS A 135 7.51 20.85 4.38
CA LYS A 135 8.23 21.49 3.27
C LYS A 135 7.38 22.55 2.54
N PHE A 136 6.07 22.63 2.77
CA PHE A 136 5.22 23.66 2.17
C PHE A 136 5.40 25.03 2.85
N ALA A 137 5.16 26.09 2.08
CA ALA A 137 5.17 27.45 2.60
C ALA A 137 4.19 27.60 3.78
N GLU A 138 4.58 28.39 4.78
CA GLU A 138 3.79 28.64 5.99
C GLU A 138 2.36 29.09 5.66
N SER A 139 2.19 30.00 4.70
CA SER A 139 0.87 30.46 4.25
C SER A 139 -0.03 29.35 3.72
N VAL A 140 0.54 28.29 3.13
CA VAL A 140 -0.22 27.12 2.64
C VAL A 140 -0.61 26.25 3.83
N ARG A 141 0.32 26.01 4.76
CA ARG A 141 0.05 25.24 5.99
C ARG A 141 -1.02 25.90 6.86
N GLU A 142 -0.96 27.22 7.06
CA GLU A 142 -1.96 28.00 7.81
C GLU A 142 -3.36 27.89 7.18
N SER A 143 -3.45 27.88 5.85
CA SER A 143 -4.73 27.75 5.16
C SER A 143 -5.37 26.36 5.31
N LEU A 144 -4.54 25.33 5.53
CA LEU A 144 -4.94 23.93 5.67
C LEU A 144 -5.20 23.53 7.11
N GLU A 145 -4.69 24.28 8.07
CA GLU A 145 -4.85 24.03 9.49
C GLU A 145 -6.32 23.90 9.98
N PRO A 146 -7.28 24.75 9.58
CA PRO A 146 -8.68 24.55 9.98
C PRO A 146 -9.25 23.24 9.42
N VAL A 147 -8.86 22.85 8.20
CA VAL A 147 -9.29 21.59 7.57
C VAL A 147 -8.69 20.39 8.29
N ALA A 148 -7.41 20.47 8.65
CA ALA A 148 -6.70 19.45 9.42
C ALA A 148 -7.41 19.18 10.76
N ARG A 149 -7.73 20.25 11.50
CA ARG A 149 -8.39 20.18 12.80
C ARG A 149 -9.78 19.54 12.72
N GLU A 150 -10.60 19.96 11.74
CA GLU A 150 -11.94 19.41 11.55
C GLU A 150 -11.90 17.91 11.21
N ARG A 151 -10.97 17.50 10.34
CA ARG A 151 -10.84 16.10 9.91
C ARG A 151 -10.29 15.20 11.01
N LEU A 152 -9.26 15.65 11.74
CA LEU A 152 -8.69 14.90 12.87
C LEU A 152 -9.70 14.70 14.00
N ALA A 153 -10.49 15.72 14.33
CA ALA A 153 -11.55 15.61 15.33
C ALA A 153 -12.59 14.56 14.93
N ARG A 154 -12.99 14.55 13.65
CA ARG A 154 -13.95 13.59 13.10
C ARG A 154 -13.41 12.16 13.04
N GLU A 155 -12.16 11.96 12.62
CA GLU A 155 -11.59 10.61 12.48
C GLU A 155 -11.10 10.00 13.79
N SER A 156 -10.72 10.83 14.76
CA SER A 156 -10.20 10.38 16.05
C SER A 156 -11.27 10.28 17.14
N ASN A 157 -12.50 10.71 16.85
CA ASN A 157 -13.61 10.81 17.81
C ASN A 157 -13.25 11.64 19.06
N LEU A 158 -12.29 12.56 18.92
CA LEU A 158 -11.82 13.44 19.98
C LEU A 158 -12.65 14.73 19.97
N PRO A 159 -12.99 15.30 21.14
CA PRO A 159 -13.59 16.62 21.17
C PRO A 159 -12.65 17.61 20.48
N THR A 160 -13.22 18.57 19.74
CA THR A 160 -12.54 19.60 18.94
C THR A 160 -11.73 20.55 19.84
N VAL A 161 -10.71 20.03 20.53
CA VAL A 161 -9.92 20.77 21.50
C VAL A 161 -8.60 21.14 20.82
N GLN A 162 -8.46 22.45 20.60
CA GLN A 162 -7.23 23.23 20.55
C GLN A 162 -5.90 22.47 20.47
N LEU A 163 -5.67 21.80 19.34
CA LEU A 163 -4.34 21.29 19.01
C LEU A 163 -4.03 21.81 17.61
N SER A 164 -2.98 22.62 17.50
CA SER A 164 -2.43 22.95 16.18
C SER A 164 -1.84 21.69 15.56
N VAL A 165 -1.71 21.69 14.22
CA VAL A 165 -1.02 20.57 13.54
C VAL A 165 0.37 20.39 14.16
N ALA A 166 1.06 21.49 14.48
CA ALA A 166 2.36 21.51 15.14
C ALA A 166 2.36 20.89 16.56
N ASP A 167 1.34 21.12 17.38
CA ASP A 167 1.25 20.54 18.73
C ASP A 167 1.10 19.00 18.69
N ILE A 168 0.51 18.49 17.60
CA ILE A 168 0.30 17.06 17.36
C ILE A 168 1.57 16.42 16.80
N LEU A 169 2.30 17.10 15.89
CA LEU A 169 3.59 16.63 15.39
C LEU A 169 4.61 16.45 16.53
N ALA A 170 4.51 17.28 17.58
CA ALA A 170 5.40 17.21 18.74
C ALA A 170 5.11 16.05 19.69
N THR A 171 3.99 15.34 19.54
CA THR A 171 3.58 14.24 20.45
C THR A 171 3.78 12.82 19.88
N VAL A 172 4.19 12.68 18.61
CA VAL A 172 4.43 11.41 17.90
C VAL A 172 5.92 11.13 17.75
#